data_AF-A0A2J6PQ75-F1
#
_entry.id   AF-A0A2J6PQ75-F1
#
_cell.length_a   1.000
_cell.length_b   1.000
_cell.length_c   1.000
_cell.angle_alpha   90.00
_cell.angle_beta   90.00
_cell.angle_gamma   90.00
#
_symmetry.space_group_name_H-M   'P 1'
#
loop_
_entity.id
_entity.type
_entity.pdbx_description
1 polymer ?
#
loop_
_entity_poly.entity_id
_entity_poly.type
_entity_poly.pdbx_seq_one_letter_code
_entity_poly.pdbx_strand_id
1 'polypeptide(L)'
;MSSLSPNAFTLHGGCDCKSIRYPISIPELSARLILPHEDPTGAEVRSPEIFLEHCDKCRRVSGALLQAWLSCPQEWVEWGTTSAEKPPTFTRLNTADLTSSQPGNLPIINYASSERIIRSFCGKCGTNLLYMREHQSKENPVPMVDIVLGSLDGESLERQGVRPDRHFY
;
A
#
# COMPACT_ATOMS: atom_id res chain seq x y z
N MET A 1 12.02 -17.28 1.10
CA MET A 1 10.77 -17.76 1.76
C MET A 1 10.05 -16.63 2.46
N SER A 2 8.82 -16.31 2.05
CA SER A 2 7.99 -15.32 2.75
C SER A 2 7.69 -15.81 4.17
N SER A 3 8.02 -14.99 5.17
CA SER A 3 7.70 -15.26 6.59
C SER A 3 6.23 -15.01 6.93
N LEU A 4 5.41 -14.60 5.94
CA LEU A 4 3.98 -14.38 6.11
C LEU A 4 3.24 -15.72 6.22
N SER A 5 2.25 -15.75 7.11
CA SER A 5 1.30 -16.87 7.27
C SER A 5 0.80 -17.40 5.91
N PRO A 6 0.74 -18.73 5.70
CA PRO A 6 0.19 -19.31 4.47
C PRO A 6 -1.34 -19.21 4.38
N ASN A 7 -2.03 -19.16 5.51
CA ASN A 7 -3.50 -18.99 5.55
C ASN A 7 -3.90 -17.58 5.11
N ALA A 8 -5.16 -17.40 4.69
CA ALA A 8 -5.74 -16.09 4.40
C ALA A 8 -5.83 -15.22 5.68
N PHE A 9 -5.70 -13.91 5.52
CA PHE A 9 -5.81 -12.93 6.61
C PHE A 9 -6.04 -11.52 6.08
N THR A 10 -6.43 -10.62 6.97
CA THR A 10 -6.61 -9.20 6.65
C THR A 10 -5.64 -8.36 7.46
N LEU A 11 -5.02 -7.37 6.83
CA LEU A 11 -4.30 -6.29 7.49
C LEU A 11 -5.17 -5.03 7.49
N HIS A 12 -5.02 -4.20 8.51
CA HIS A 12 -5.72 -2.94 8.63
C HIS A 12 -4.71 -1.81 8.76
N GLY A 13 -5.04 -0.67 8.17
CA GLY A 13 -4.23 0.53 8.27
C GLY A 13 -5.04 1.78 7.97
N GLY A 14 -4.33 2.89 7.86
CA GLY A 14 -4.90 4.19 7.56
C GLY A 14 -3.95 5.33 7.86
N CYS A 15 -4.50 6.54 7.81
CA CYS A 15 -3.78 7.73 8.26
C CYS A 15 -3.91 7.94 9.78
N ASP A 16 -2.99 8.71 10.35
CA ASP A 16 -2.94 8.99 11.79
C ASP A 16 -4.24 9.63 12.31
N CYS A 17 -4.78 10.61 11.57
CA CYS A 17 -6.03 11.28 11.93
C CYS A 17 -7.30 10.46 11.64
N LYS A 18 -7.15 9.20 11.18
CA LYS A 18 -8.23 8.23 10.94
C LYS A 18 -9.26 8.63 9.88
N SER A 19 -9.03 9.71 9.14
CA SER A 19 -9.93 10.15 8.06
C SER A 19 -9.86 9.26 6.81
N ILE A 20 -8.81 8.45 6.70
CA ILE A 20 -8.62 7.42 5.67
C ILE A 20 -8.25 6.13 6.41
N ARG A 21 -8.97 5.04 6.11
CA ARG A 21 -8.74 3.69 6.63
C ARG A 21 -8.78 2.71 5.47
N TYR A 22 -8.08 1.60 5.57
CA TYR A 22 -8.13 0.56 4.57
C TYR A 22 -7.90 -0.82 5.20
N PRO A 23 -8.66 -1.86 4.81
CA PRO A 23 -8.21 -3.24 4.90
C PRO A 23 -7.40 -3.67 3.67
N ILE A 24 -6.50 -4.63 3.85
CA ILE A 24 -5.83 -5.40 2.80
C ILE A 24 -6.18 -6.87 3.01
N SER A 25 -6.99 -7.45 2.12
CA SER A 25 -7.44 -8.83 2.19
C SER A 25 -6.47 -9.75 1.46
N ILE A 26 -5.61 -10.44 2.21
CA ILE A 26 -4.58 -11.32 1.67
C ILE A 26 -5.13 -12.75 1.62
N PRO A 27 -5.19 -13.38 0.42
CA PRO A 27 -5.73 -14.72 0.28
C PRO A 27 -4.74 -15.77 0.81
N GLU A 28 -5.18 -17.02 0.83
CA GLU A 28 -4.32 -18.17 1.08
C GLU A 28 -3.19 -18.28 0.05
N LEU A 29 -2.05 -18.86 0.45
CA LEU A 29 -0.81 -18.88 -0.34
C LEU A 29 -0.98 -19.42 -1.77
N SER A 30 -1.81 -20.45 -1.94
CA SER A 30 -2.17 -21.06 -3.22
C SER A 30 -2.77 -20.08 -4.21
N ALA A 31 -3.55 -19.10 -3.73
CA ALA A 31 -4.24 -18.10 -4.53
C ALA A 31 -3.45 -16.78 -4.68
N ARG A 32 -2.26 -16.67 -4.08
CA ARG A 32 -1.43 -15.46 -4.20
C ARG A 32 -0.73 -15.42 -5.55
N LEU A 33 -0.68 -14.22 -6.13
CA LEU A 33 -0.03 -13.96 -7.41
C LEU A 33 1.46 -14.30 -7.32
N ILE A 34 1.96 -15.08 -8.27
CA ILE A 34 3.40 -15.30 -8.48
C ILE A 34 3.96 -14.04 -9.14
N LEU A 35 4.97 -13.44 -8.51
CA LEU A 35 5.60 -12.23 -9.02
C LEU A 35 6.59 -12.58 -10.15
N PRO A 36 6.80 -11.69 -11.14
CA PRO A 36 7.62 -11.95 -12.32
C PRO A 36 9.13 -11.86 -12.04
N HIS A 37 9.55 -12.20 -10.82
CA HIS A 37 10.94 -12.26 -10.39
C HIS A 37 11.14 -13.39 -9.39
N GLU A 38 12.35 -13.95 -9.39
CA GLU A 38 12.76 -14.97 -8.43
C GLU A 38 13.49 -14.32 -7.26
N ASP A 39 13.44 -14.94 -6.08
CA ASP A 39 14.33 -14.57 -5.01
C ASP A 39 15.79 -14.99 -5.33
N PRO A 40 16.81 -14.48 -4.61
CA PRO A 40 18.21 -14.85 -4.87
C PRO A 40 18.53 -16.35 -4.75
N THR A 41 17.61 -17.17 -4.21
CA THR A 41 17.74 -18.62 -4.11
C THR A 41 17.05 -19.36 -5.27
N GLY A 42 16.43 -18.63 -6.20
CA GLY A 42 15.66 -19.18 -7.32
C GLY A 42 14.26 -19.65 -6.91
N ALA A 43 13.77 -19.29 -5.73
CA ALA A 43 12.42 -19.68 -5.30
C ALA A 43 11.37 -18.69 -5.83
N GLU A 44 10.17 -19.21 -6.11
CA GLU A 44 9.01 -18.40 -6.49
C GLU A 44 8.68 -17.38 -5.39
N VAL A 45 8.55 -16.11 -5.78
CA VAL A 45 8.05 -15.05 -4.90
C VAL A 45 6.55 -14.89 -5.15
N ARG A 46 5.78 -14.85 -4.06
CA ARG A 46 4.33 -14.64 -4.11
C ARG A 46 3.97 -13.36 -3.38
N SER A 47 2.98 -12.62 -3.89
CA SER A 47 2.44 -11.44 -3.22
C SER A 47 1.82 -11.81 -1.85
N PRO A 48 1.63 -10.84 -0.92
CA PRO A 48 2.23 -9.52 -0.98
C PRO A 48 3.74 -9.60 -0.70
N GLU A 49 4.49 -8.70 -1.31
CA GLU A 49 5.93 -8.57 -1.06
C GLU A 49 6.19 -7.36 -0.17
N ILE A 50 7.00 -7.55 0.87
CA ILE A 50 7.43 -6.46 1.75
C ILE A 50 8.90 -6.19 1.47
N PHE A 51 9.23 -4.94 1.18
CA PHE A 51 10.58 -4.55 0.79
C PHE A 51 10.93 -3.15 1.29
N LEU A 52 12.23 -2.87 1.33
CA LEU A 52 12.78 -1.56 1.69
C LEU A 52 13.33 -0.89 0.44
N GLU A 53 12.98 0.37 0.24
CA GLU A 53 13.43 1.17 -0.89
C GLU A 53 14.11 2.46 -0.42
N HIS A 54 15.19 2.87 -1.09
CA HIS A 54 15.97 4.06 -0.74
C HIS A 54 16.21 4.98 -1.93
N CYS A 55 15.41 4.89 -3.00
CA CYS A 55 15.55 5.79 -4.15
C CYS A 55 15.31 7.25 -3.73
N ASP A 56 15.87 8.20 -4.49
CA ASP A 56 15.77 9.63 -4.18
C ASP A 56 14.34 10.12 -3.98
N LYS A 57 13.39 9.66 -4.80
CA LYS A 57 11.99 10.07 -4.67
C LYS A 57 11.35 9.50 -3.41
N CYS A 58 11.54 8.23 -3.11
CA CYS A 58 10.97 7.62 -1.91
C CYS A 58 11.53 8.25 -0.64
N ARG A 59 12.84 8.52 -0.59
CA ARG A 59 13.48 9.24 0.53
C ARG A 59 12.96 10.66 0.72
N ARG A 60 12.88 11.43 -0.36
CA ARG A 60 12.46 12.84 -0.30
C ARG A 60 10.98 12.99 0.02
N VAL A 61 10.14 12.07 -0.44
CA VAL A 61 8.70 12.09 -0.20
C VAL A 61 8.35 11.66 1.22
N SER A 62 9.00 10.61 1.73
CA SER A 62 8.73 10.12 3.09
C SER A 62 9.44 10.92 4.18
N GLY A 63 10.54 11.61 3.83
CA GLY A 63 11.45 12.20 4.80
C GLY A 63 12.31 11.17 5.56
N ALA A 64 12.30 9.90 5.14
CA ALA A 64 13.04 8.81 5.76
C ALA A 64 14.11 8.23 4.82
N LEU A 65 15.23 7.76 5.38
CA LEU A 65 16.31 7.14 4.59
C LEU A 65 15.84 5.87 3.87
N LEU A 66 14.97 5.10 4.51
CA LEU A 66 14.40 3.88 3.97
C LEU A 66 12.89 3.95 4.10
N GLN A 67 12.23 3.64 2.99
CA GLN A 67 10.78 3.49 2.94
C GLN A 67 10.46 2.00 2.89
N ALA A 68 9.65 1.54 3.85
CA ALA A 68 9.11 0.19 3.84
C ALA A 68 7.77 0.16 3.09
N TRP A 69 7.65 -0.75 2.15
CA TRP A 69 6.47 -0.93 1.30
C TRP A 69 5.91 -2.34 1.46
N LEU A 70 4.61 -2.47 1.24
CA LEU A 70 3.91 -3.73 1.01
C LEU A 70 3.26 -3.66 -0.37
N SER A 71 3.80 -4.40 -1.35
CA SER A 71 3.23 -4.48 -2.69
C SER A 71 2.19 -5.58 -2.77
N CYS A 72 1.01 -5.26 -3.29
CA CYS A 72 -0.08 -6.22 -3.49
C CYS A 72 -0.99 -5.84 -4.66
N PRO A 73 -1.80 -6.78 -5.18
CA PRO A 73 -2.87 -6.46 -6.12
C PRO A 73 -3.82 -5.40 -5.58
N GLN A 74 -4.21 -4.44 -6.42
CA GLN A 74 -5.12 -3.35 -6.05
C GLN A 74 -6.48 -3.85 -5.55
N GLU A 75 -6.95 -4.98 -6.08
CA GLU A 75 -8.21 -5.62 -5.68
C GLU A 75 -8.21 -6.15 -4.25
N TRP A 76 -7.04 -6.31 -3.62
CA TRP A 76 -6.96 -6.71 -2.21
C TRP A 76 -7.22 -5.54 -1.27
N VAL A 77 -7.16 -4.30 -1.75
CA VAL A 77 -7.26 -3.08 -0.94
C VAL A 77 -8.60 -2.39 -1.15
N GLU A 78 -9.36 -2.22 -0.06
CA GLU A 78 -10.56 -1.38 -0.03
C GLU A 78 -10.24 -0.12 0.76
N TRP A 79 -10.68 1.04 0.28
CA TRP A 79 -10.42 2.33 0.94
C TRP A 79 -11.70 2.89 1.54
N GLY A 80 -11.60 3.30 2.79
CA GLY A 80 -12.63 4.01 3.52
C GLY A 80 -12.20 5.44 3.78
N THR A 81 -13.00 6.41 3.35
CA THR A 81 -12.72 7.82 3.61
C THR A 81 -13.91 8.49 4.29
N THR A 82 -13.62 9.44 5.17
CA THR A 82 -14.65 10.30 5.76
C THR A 82 -14.64 11.65 5.06
N SER A 83 -15.74 11.99 4.39
CA SER A 83 -15.91 13.30 3.77
C SER A 83 -15.88 14.41 4.83
N ALA A 84 -15.43 15.60 4.44
CA ALA A 84 -15.48 16.80 5.28
C ALA A 84 -16.90 17.40 5.38
N GLU A 85 -17.88 16.87 4.63
CA GLU A 85 -19.28 17.27 4.71
C GLU A 85 -19.87 17.05 6.11
N LYS A 86 -20.90 17.84 6.45
CA LYS A 86 -21.65 17.71 7.71
C LYS A 86 -23.06 17.18 7.39
N PRO A 87 -23.44 15.97 7.84
CA PRO A 87 -22.68 15.02 8.68
C PRO A 87 -21.58 14.27 7.89
N PRO A 88 -20.55 13.74 8.58
CA PRO A 88 -19.49 12.97 7.93
C PRO A 88 -20.04 11.68 7.30
N THR A 89 -19.89 11.55 5.99
CA THR A 89 -20.27 10.34 5.24
C THR A 89 -19.04 9.47 5.02
N PHE A 90 -19.19 8.16 5.22
CA PHE A 90 -18.16 7.17 4.92
C PHE A 90 -18.31 6.65 3.50
N THR A 91 -17.29 6.83 2.66
CA THR A 91 -17.27 6.38 1.28
C THR A 91 -16.27 5.25 1.11
N ARG A 92 -16.74 4.13 0.56
CA ARG A 92 -15.90 2.99 0.16
C ARG A 92 -15.45 3.17 -1.29
N LEU A 93 -14.17 2.95 -1.55
CA LEU A 93 -13.52 3.20 -2.83
C LEU A 93 -12.54 2.08 -3.15
N ASN A 94 -12.40 1.76 -4.45
CA ASN A 94 -11.24 1.01 -4.91
C ASN A 94 -10.03 1.96 -5.09
N THR A 95 -8.85 1.39 -5.33
CA THR A 95 -7.61 2.18 -5.48
C THR A 95 -7.65 3.15 -6.67
N ALA A 96 -8.30 2.78 -7.78
CA ALA A 96 -8.41 3.65 -8.97
C ALA A 96 -9.29 4.87 -8.70
N ASP A 97 -10.43 4.70 -8.04
CA ASP A 97 -11.33 5.79 -7.67
C ASP A 97 -10.68 6.74 -6.65
N LEU A 98 -9.93 6.18 -5.69
CA LEU A 98 -9.21 6.97 -4.70
C LEU A 98 -8.13 7.85 -5.35
N THR A 99 -7.33 7.27 -6.25
CA THR A 99 -6.18 7.93 -6.90
C THR A 99 -6.58 8.88 -8.04
N SER A 100 -7.78 8.72 -8.60
CA SER A 100 -8.36 9.65 -9.58
C SER A 100 -9.18 10.79 -8.94
N SER A 101 -9.39 10.76 -7.61
CA SER A 101 -10.13 11.80 -6.93
C SER A 101 -9.46 13.17 -7.04
N GLN A 102 -10.28 14.20 -7.26
CA GLN A 102 -9.84 15.59 -7.33
C GLN A 102 -9.56 16.14 -5.92
N PRO A 103 -8.54 17.01 -5.76
CA PRO A 103 -8.27 17.67 -4.48
C PRO A 103 -9.52 18.36 -3.91
N GLY A 104 -9.79 18.11 -2.63
CA GLY A 104 -10.93 18.69 -1.91
C GLY A 104 -12.19 17.82 -1.85
N ASN A 105 -12.35 16.82 -2.73
CA ASN A 105 -13.49 15.90 -2.69
C ASN A 105 -13.36 14.86 -1.57
N LEU A 106 -12.13 14.40 -1.34
CA LEU A 106 -11.80 13.39 -0.35
C LEU A 106 -10.66 13.90 0.54
N PRO A 107 -10.47 13.35 1.75
CA PRO A 107 -9.33 13.68 2.61
C PRO A 107 -7.98 13.20 2.05
N ILE A 108 -7.94 12.57 0.88
CA ILE A 108 -6.72 12.12 0.21
C ILE A 108 -6.21 13.17 -0.78
N ILE A 109 -4.89 13.31 -0.87
CA ILE A 109 -4.21 14.17 -1.84
C ILE A 109 -3.37 13.26 -2.73
N ASN A 110 -3.59 13.35 -4.04
CA ASN A 110 -2.87 12.61 -5.07
C ASN A 110 -1.80 13.49 -5.71
N TYR A 111 -0.55 13.04 -5.70
CA TYR A 111 0.60 13.72 -6.27
C TYR A 111 1.19 12.90 -7.42
N ALA A 112 1.10 13.43 -8.64
CA ALA A 112 1.75 12.86 -9.81
C ALA A 112 3.26 13.13 -9.76
N SER A 113 4.03 12.18 -9.21
CA SER A 113 5.46 12.39 -8.94
C SER A 113 6.36 12.21 -10.17
N SER A 114 5.85 11.55 -11.20
CA SER A 114 6.39 11.45 -12.56
C SER A 114 5.28 10.96 -13.49
N GLU A 115 5.53 10.88 -14.80
CA GLU A 115 4.56 10.31 -15.74
C GLU A 115 4.07 8.94 -15.23
N ARG A 116 2.74 8.76 -15.16
CA ARG A 116 2.06 7.53 -14.73
C ARG A 116 2.32 7.08 -13.30
N ILE A 117 2.94 7.91 -12.46
CA ILE A 117 3.20 7.56 -11.06
C ILE A 117 2.42 8.48 -10.14
N ILE A 118 1.55 7.89 -9.34
CA ILE A 118 0.76 8.57 -8.31
C ILE A 118 1.29 8.17 -6.93
N ARG A 119 1.47 9.15 -6.06
CA ARG A 119 1.71 8.97 -4.63
C ARG A 119 0.58 9.66 -3.88
N SER A 120 0.04 9.02 -2.85
CA SER A 120 -1.10 9.57 -2.13
C SER A 120 -0.85 9.72 -0.64
N PHE A 121 -1.38 10.82 -0.10
CA PHE A 121 -1.19 11.24 1.29
C PHE A 121 -2.53 11.62 1.91
N CYS A 122 -2.63 11.54 3.22
CA CYS A 122 -3.73 12.20 3.91
C CYS A 122 -3.54 13.72 3.87
N GLY A 123 -4.48 14.45 3.27
CA GLY A 123 -4.48 15.92 3.24
C GLY A 123 -4.68 16.59 4.60
N LYS A 124 -5.08 15.84 5.64
CA LYS A 124 -5.26 16.38 7.00
C LYS A 124 -4.03 16.22 7.90
N CYS A 125 -3.37 15.06 7.88
CA CYS A 125 -2.24 14.75 8.77
C CYS A 125 -0.92 14.45 8.05
N GLY A 126 -0.90 14.41 6.72
CA GLY A 126 0.31 14.19 5.93
C GLY A 126 0.80 12.74 5.87
N THR A 127 0.11 11.76 6.50
CA THR A 127 0.51 10.35 6.41
C THR A 127 0.64 9.93 4.94
N ASN A 128 1.82 9.46 4.56
CA ASN A 128 2.08 8.81 3.28
C ASN A 128 1.40 7.44 3.27
N LEU A 129 0.57 7.17 2.27
CA LEU A 129 -0.30 5.99 2.25
C LEU A 129 0.06 5.00 1.16
N LEU A 130 0.29 5.48 -0.07
CA LEU A 130 0.52 4.58 -1.19
C LEU A 130 1.41 5.19 -2.27
N TYR A 131 2.03 4.30 -3.03
CA TYR A 131 2.60 4.52 -4.35
C TYR A 131 1.87 3.61 -5.34
N MET A 132 1.55 4.15 -6.52
CA MET A 132 0.94 3.41 -7.59
C MET A 132 1.52 3.84 -8.93
N ARG A 133 1.90 2.86 -9.75
CA ARG A 133 2.11 3.04 -11.18
C ARG A 133 0.79 2.77 -11.88
N GLU A 134 0.37 3.67 -12.76
CA GLU A 134 -0.79 3.46 -13.63
C GLU A 134 -0.63 2.14 -14.38
N HIS A 135 -1.68 1.30 -14.34
CA HIS A 135 -1.61 -0.04 -14.88
C HIS A 135 -1.46 -0.01 -16.40
N GLN A 136 -0.47 -0.76 -16.89
CA GLN A 136 -0.30 -1.02 -18.31
C GLN A 136 -0.40 -2.52 -18.54
N SER A 137 -1.55 -2.95 -19.05
CA SER A 137 -1.88 -4.37 -19.26
C SER A 137 -0.89 -5.14 -20.14
N LYS A 138 -0.14 -4.44 -21.00
CA LYS A 138 0.92 -5.03 -21.83
C LYS A 138 2.18 -5.41 -21.04
N GLU A 139 2.43 -4.75 -19.91
CA GLU A 139 3.62 -4.93 -19.09
C GLU A 139 3.34 -5.72 -17.82
N ASN A 140 2.14 -5.56 -17.24
CA ASN A 140 1.73 -6.25 -16.02
C ASN A 140 0.31 -6.79 -16.15
N PRO A 141 0.06 -8.09 -15.89
CA PRO A 141 -1.28 -8.64 -16.01
C PRO A 141 -2.24 -8.16 -14.90
N VAL A 142 -1.71 -7.80 -13.73
CA VAL A 142 -2.49 -7.41 -12.56
C VAL A 142 -2.10 -6.00 -12.11
N PRO A 143 -3.05 -5.08 -11.87
CA PRO A 143 -2.77 -3.79 -11.25
C PRO A 143 -2.24 -3.96 -9.83
N MET A 144 -1.06 -3.41 -9.55
CA MET A 144 -0.40 -3.47 -8.24
C MET A 144 -0.47 -2.10 -7.54
N VAL A 145 -0.36 -2.12 -6.22
CA VAL A 145 -0.21 -0.94 -5.36
C VAL A 145 0.80 -1.23 -4.26
N ASP A 146 1.63 -0.25 -3.95
CA ASP A 146 2.56 -0.31 -2.83
C ASP A 146 2.00 0.52 -1.69
N ILE A 147 1.67 -0.15 -0.58
CA ILE A 147 1.16 0.49 0.64
C ILE A 147 2.33 0.80 1.55
N VAL A 148 2.34 2.01 2.13
CA VAL A 148 3.35 2.37 3.13
C VAL A 148 3.16 1.49 4.36
N LEU A 149 4.14 0.63 4.64
CA LEU A 149 4.05 -0.34 5.73
C LEU A 149 3.81 0.34 7.09
N GLY A 150 4.44 1.49 7.31
CA GLY A 150 4.27 2.29 8.54
C GLY A 150 2.88 2.93 8.72
N SER A 151 1.98 2.79 7.74
CA SER A 151 0.58 3.23 7.86
C SER A 151 -0.38 2.09 8.26
N LEU A 152 0.14 0.88 8.49
CA LEU A 152 -0.62 -0.21 9.08
C LEU A 152 -0.85 0.02 10.59
N ASP A 153 -1.96 -0.49 11.09
CA ASP A 153 -2.24 -0.54 12.53
C ASP A 153 -1.22 -1.44 13.24
N GLY A 154 -0.94 -1.16 14.51
CA GLY A 154 0.03 -1.91 15.32
C GLY A 154 -0.21 -3.42 15.32
N GLU A 155 -1.46 -3.86 15.49
CA GLU A 155 -1.84 -5.28 15.44
C GLU A 155 -1.49 -5.95 14.10
N SER A 156 -1.66 -5.22 12.99
CA SER A 156 -1.30 -5.72 11.66
C SER A 156 0.20 -5.80 11.46
N LEU A 157 0.97 -4.85 12.01
CA LEU A 157 2.44 -4.87 12.00
C LEU A 157 3.04 -5.97 12.87
N GLU A 158 2.42 -6.28 14.00
CA GLU A 158 2.88 -7.33 14.93
C GLU A 158 2.71 -8.74 14.37
N ARG A 159 1.91 -8.88 13.31
CA ARG A 159 1.71 -10.17 12.65
C ARG A 159 3.02 -10.69 12.04
N GLN A 160 3.24 -11.99 12.21
CA GLN A 160 4.45 -12.66 11.74
C GLN A 160 4.70 -12.39 10.25
N GLY A 161 5.91 -11.92 9.95
CA GLY A 161 6.38 -11.62 8.61
C GLY A 161 5.92 -10.29 8.02
N VAL A 162 5.11 -9.49 8.73
CA VAL A 162 4.69 -8.16 8.25
C VAL A 162 5.72 -7.10 8.58
N ARG A 163 6.17 -7.00 9.84
CA ARG A 163 7.24 -6.06 10.20
C ARG A 163 8.63 -6.65 9.86
N PRO A 164 9.60 -5.82 9.46
CA PRO A 164 11.00 -6.24 9.40
C PRO A 164 11.48 -6.67 10.80
N ASP A 165 12.00 -7.89 10.93
CA ASP A 165 12.48 -8.42 12.22
C ASP A 165 13.81 -7.81 12.65
N ARG A 166 14.66 -7.44 11.68
CA ARG A 166 15.97 -6.82 11.90
C ARG A 166 16.28 -5.88 10.74
N HIS A 167 17.08 -4.87 11.02
CA HIS A 167 17.67 -4.01 10.01
C HIS A 167 19.13 -3.75 10.42
N PHE A 168 20.07 -4.08 9.53
CA PHE A 168 21.50 -3.88 9.71
C PHE A 168 21.99 -2.77 8.78
N TYR A 169 23.09 -2.13 9.18
CA TYR A 169 23.70 -1.00 8.46
C TYR A 169 24.34 -1.43 7.13
#